data_AF-A0A1V8S959-F1
#
_entry.id   AF-A0A1V8S959-F1
#
_cell.length_a   1.000
_cell.length_b   1.000
_cell.length_c   1.000
_cell.angle_alpha   90.00
_cell.angle_beta   90.00
_cell.angle_gamma   90.00
#
_symmetry.space_group_name_H-M   'P 1'
#
loop_
_entity.id
_entity.type
_entity.pdbx_description
1 polymer ?
#
loop_
_entity_poly.entity_id
_entity_poly.type
_entity_poly.pdbx_seq_one_letter_code
_entity_poly.pdbx_strand_id
1 'polypeptide(L)'
;MPGVDFKKLDTTLIFLQCIYQVGPPESNVLRGSHDMLLHDENAFSLVRTLTKALQRVKQNWESSQAVRIFTSIAARVLSLSPSADVQNECLAFLKDARDVAMRWILDLRQKSYTAMDDADKTTFAVKSAEVALICTLTFDVDDQHHASIFAQANNVSILVQSSIMVQEGEQAHSNRHE
;
A
#
# COMPACT_ATOMS: atom_id res chain seq x y z
N MET A 1 -19.02 15.23 13.88
CA MET A 1 -19.42 13.96 13.24
C MET A 1 -18.41 12.89 13.62
N PRO A 2 -18.82 11.67 13.99
CA PRO A 2 -17.87 10.56 14.10
C PRO A 2 -17.27 10.32 12.70
N GLY A 3 -15.95 10.42 12.59
CA GLY A 3 -15.20 10.18 11.36
C GLY A 3 -14.30 8.95 11.52
N VAL A 4 -14.14 8.18 10.45
CA VAL A 4 -13.20 7.05 10.41
C VAL A 4 -11.78 7.61 10.27
N ASP A 5 -10.91 7.26 11.21
CA ASP A 5 -9.50 7.68 11.19
C ASP A 5 -8.63 6.64 10.48
N PHE A 6 -8.35 6.90 9.21
CA PHE A 6 -7.51 6.03 8.37
C PHE A 6 -6.03 5.97 8.80
N LYS A 7 -5.58 6.79 9.77
CA LYS A 7 -4.23 6.71 10.31
C LYS A 7 -4.05 5.58 11.32
N LYS A 8 -5.15 4.98 11.81
CA LYS A 8 -5.09 3.96 12.87
C LYS A 8 -4.90 2.56 12.30
N LEU A 9 -4.11 1.75 13.02
CA LEU A 9 -3.92 0.33 12.72
C LEU A 9 -5.26 -0.43 12.80
N ASP A 10 -6.09 -0.18 13.81
CA ASP A 10 -7.38 -0.84 13.97
C ASP A 10 -8.29 -0.65 12.75
N THR A 11 -8.31 0.58 12.20
CA THR A 11 -9.04 0.88 10.97
C THR A 11 -8.48 0.06 9.81
N THR A 12 -7.16 -0.01 9.67
CA THR A 12 -6.52 -0.83 8.64
C THR A 12 -6.94 -2.29 8.73
N LEU A 13 -6.92 -2.88 9.93
CA LEU A 13 -7.30 -4.27 10.14
C LEU A 13 -8.75 -4.55 9.72
N ILE A 14 -9.68 -3.65 10.06
CA ILE A 14 -11.08 -3.77 9.65
C ILE A 14 -11.21 -3.72 8.13
N PHE A 15 -10.54 -2.78 7.45
CA PHE A 15 -10.59 -2.69 5.99
C PHE A 15 -10.00 -3.94 5.33
N LEU A 16 -8.85 -4.43 5.80
CA LEU A 16 -8.27 -5.68 5.31
C LEU A 16 -9.24 -6.85 5.48
N GLN A 17 -9.88 -6.97 6.64
CA GLN A 17 -10.89 -8.00 6.87
C GLN A 17 -12.05 -7.90 5.86
N CYS A 18 -12.54 -6.69 5.59
CA CYS A 18 -13.63 -6.47 4.62
C CYS A 18 -13.20 -6.80 3.17
N ILE A 19 -11.96 -6.52 2.79
CA ILE A 19 -11.46 -6.72 1.42
C ILE A 19 -11.19 -8.21 1.14
N TYR A 20 -10.83 -8.97 2.17
CA TYR A 20 -10.53 -10.40 2.05
C TYR A 20 -11.64 -11.34 2.53
N GLN A 21 -12.76 -10.82 3.03
CA GLN A 21 -13.90 -11.66 3.38
C GLN A 21 -14.44 -12.38 2.13
N VAL A 22 -14.79 -13.65 2.29
CA VAL A 22 -15.32 -14.47 1.20
C VAL A 22 -16.72 -13.99 0.83
N GLY A 23 -17.65 -13.88 1.78
CA GLY A 23 -19.05 -13.54 1.49
C GLY A 23 -19.91 -14.74 1.05
N PRO A 24 -21.22 -14.55 0.87
CA PRO A 24 -22.13 -15.61 0.45
C PRO A 24 -21.79 -16.12 -0.97
N PRO A 25 -22.12 -17.39 -1.29
CA PRO A 25 -21.97 -17.91 -2.64
C PRO A 25 -22.87 -17.15 -3.62
N GLU A 26 -22.36 -16.96 -4.84
CA GLU A 26 -23.09 -16.35 -5.97
C GLU A 26 -22.92 -17.23 -7.22
N SER A 27 -23.57 -16.83 -8.32
CA SER A 27 -23.52 -17.55 -9.59
C SER A 27 -22.18 -17.48 -10.33
N ASN A 28 -21.26 -16.64 -9.90
CA ASN A 28 -19.96 -16.41 -10.53
C ASN A 28 -18.79 -16.75 -9.58
N VAL A 29 -17.55 -16.67 -10.07
CA VAL A 29 -16.35 -16.97 -9.27
C VAL A 29 -16.12 -15.96 -8.16
N LEU A 30 -16.67 -14.75 -8.30
CA LEU A 30 -16.74 -13.78 -7.22
C LEU A 30 -17.93 -14.13 -6.34
N ARG A 31 -17.68 -14.05 -5.04
CA ARG A 31 -18.71 -14.20 -4.01
C ARG A 31 -19.48 -12.89 -3.88
N GLY A 32 -20.64 -12.92 -3.23
CA GLY A 32 -21.52 -11.74 -3.12
C GLY A 32 -20.87 -10.52 -2.47
N SER A 33 -19.82 -10.68 -1.67
CA SER A 33 -19.06 -9.57 -1.10
C SER A 33 -18.26 -8.74 -2.12
N HIS A 34 -18.00 -9.28 -3.32
CA HIS A 34 -17.15 -8.66 -4.34
C HIS A 34 -17.84 -8.47 -5.69
N ASP A 35 -19.13 -8.81 -5.80
CA ASP A 35 -19.91 -8.72 -7.06
C ASP A 35 -19.91 -7.30 -7.65
N MET A 36 -19.84 -6.27 -6.79
CA MET A 36 -19.75 -4.88 -7.24
C MET A 36 -18.54 -4.61 -8.15
N LEU A 37 -17.47 -5.41 -8.05
CA LEU A 37 -16.24 -5.26 -8.84
C LEU A 37 -16.35 -5.84 -10.26
N LEU A 38 -17.41 -6.60 -10.56
CA LEU A 38 -17.75 -6.98 -11.94
C LEU A 38 -18.29 -5.82 -12.77
N HIS A 39 -18.75 -4.77 -12.09
CA HIS A 39 -19.33 -3.60 -12.72
C HIS A 39 -18.23 -2.55 -12.89
N ASP A 40 -17.73 -2.40 -14.11
CA ASP A 40 -16.61 -1.49 -14.43
C ASP A 40 -16.79 -0.08 -13.87
N GLU A 41 -18.00 0.48 -13.95
CA GLU A 41 -18.33 1.80 -13.41
C GLU A 41 -18.05 1.93 -11.90
N ASN A 42 -18.37 0.89 -11.13
CA ASN A 42 -18.12 0.84 -9.70
C ASN A 42 -16.64 0.68 -9.41
N ALA A 43 -15.96 -0.22 -10.14
CA ALA A 43 -14.53 -0.45 -9.97
C ALA A 43 -13.72 0.82 -10.33
N PHE A 44 -14.03 1.48 -11.44
CA PHE A 44 -13.43 2.77 -11.81
C PHE A 44 -13.70 3.85 -10.77
N SER A 45 -14.95 3.97 -10.31
CA SER A 45 -15.32 4.95 -9.28
C SER A 45 -14.50 4.75 -8.01
N LEU A 46 -14.30 3.50 -7.61
CA LEU A 46 -13.48 3.12 -6.46
C LEU A 46 -12.01 3.52 -6.67
N VAL A 47 -11.36 3.07 -7.75
CA VAL A 47 -9.94 3.38 -8.02
C VAL A 47 -9.68 4.87 -8.16
N ARG A 48 -10.59 5.62 -8.80
CA ARG A 48 -10.51 7.09 -8.89
C ARG A 48 -10.63 7.76 -7.52
N THR A 49 -11.48 7.21 -6.65
CA THR A 49 -11.62 7.69 -5.27
C THR A 49 -10.37 7.43 -4.45
N LEU A 50 -9.75 6.25 -4.59
CA LEU A 50 -8.46 5.92 -4.00
C LEU A 50 -7.37 6.88 -4.48
N THR A 51 -7.31 7.14 -5.79
CA THR A 51 -6.35 8.07 -6.40
C THR A 51 -6.49 9.46 -5.79
N LYS A 52 -7.72 10.01 -5.72
CA LYS A 52 -7.98 11.30 -5.06
C LYS A 52 -7.60 11.27 -3.58
N ALA A 53 -7.83 10.16 -2.88
CA ALA A 53 -7.46 10.01 -1.47
C ALA A 53 -5.95 10.00 -1.27
N LEU A 54 -5.20 9.29 -2.12
CA LEU A 54 -3.74 9.29 -2.14
C LEU A 54 -3.20 10.71 -2.35
N GLN A 55 -3.77 11.48 -3.29
CA GLN A 55 -3.34 12.86 -3.52
C GLN A 55 -3.50 13.77 -2.29
N ARG A 56 -4.50 13.51 -1.43
CA ARG A 56 -4.70 14.28 -0.17
C ARG A 56 -3.66 13.93 0.89
N VAL A 57 -3.19 12.68 0.93
CA VAL A 57 -2.30 12.20 1.98
C VAL A 57 -0.83 12.21 1.58
N LYS A 58 -0.49 12.29 0.28
CA LYS A 58 0.87 12.08 -0.26
C LYS A 58 1.99 12.96 0.32
N GLN A 59 1.66 14.04 1.02
CA GLN A 59 2.64 14.94 1.67
C GLN A 59 2.78 14.68 3.18
N ASN A 60 2.07 13.69 3.73
CA ASN A 60 2.11 13.35 5.14
C ASN A 60 2.35 11.85 5.35
N TRP A 61 3.62 11.48 5.59
CA TRP A 61 4.06 10.12 5.88
C TRP A 61 3.41 9.50 7.13
N GLU A 62 2.87 10.29 8.06
CA GLU A 62 2.10 9.77 9.20
C GLU A 62 0.80 9.09 8.75
N SER A 63 0.38 9.31 7.51
CA SER A 63 -0.80 8.70 6.89
C SER A 63 -0.47 7.38 6.19
N SER A 64 0.64 6.73 6.54
CA SER A 64 1.08 5.44 5.97
C SER A 64 -0.01 4.37 6.05
N GLN A 65 -0.73 4.27 7.17
CA GLN A 65 -1.84 3.32 7.32
C GLN A 65 -2.96 3.56 6.30
N ALA A 66 -3.26 4.83 5.96
CA ALA A 66 -4.23 5.15 4.92
C ALA A 66 -3.75 4.66 3.55
N VAL A 67 -2.47 4.87 3.22
CA VAL A 67 -1.89 4.38 1.96
C VAL A 67 -1.85 2.86 1.90
N ARG A 68 -1.61 2.18 3.04
CA ARG A 68 -1.72 0.72 3.16
C ARG A 68 -3.12 0.24 2.78
N ILE A 69 -4.16 0.85 3.37
CA ILE A 69 -5.55 0.54 3.05
C ILE A 69 -5.82 0.73 1.55
N PHE A 70 -5.45 1.89 1.00
CA PHE A 70 -5.73 2.18 -0.42
C PHE A 70 -5.00 1.21 -1.35
N THR A 71 -3.76 0.86 -1.04
CA THR A 71 -2.95 -0.10 -1.79
C THR A 71 -3.60 -1.48 -1.76
N SER A 72 -4.02 -1.97 -0.58
CA SER A 72 -4.70 -3.26 -0.47
C SER A 72 -6.04 -3.30 -1.22
N ILE A 73 -6.81 -2.21 -1.20
CA ILE A 73 -8.05 -2.14 -1.98
C ILE A 73 -7.72 -2.23 -3.48
N ALA A 74 -6.78 -1.42 -3.98
CA ALA A 74 -6.43 -1.41 -5.40
C ALA A 74 -5.87 -2.75 -5.88
N ALA A 75 -5.00 -3.40 -5.10
CA ALA A 75 -4.51 -4.75 -5.39
C ALA A 75 -5.64 -5.77 -5.46
N ARG A 76 -6.63 -5.67 -4.55
CA ARG A 76 -7.79 -6.55 -4.59
C ARG A 76 -8.66 -6.31 -5.83
N VAL A 77 -8.93 -5.04 -6.17
CA VAL A 77 -9.69 -4.70 -7.38
C VAL A 77 -8.98 -5.23 -8.63
N LEU A 78 -7.65 -5.09 -8.70
CA LEU A 78 -6.83 -5.65 -9.77
C LEU A 78 -7.02 -7.17 -9.90
N SER A 79 -6.95 -7.91 -8.79
CA SER A 79 -7.09 -9.38 -8.80
C SER A 79 -8.48 -9.90 -9.17
N LEU A 80 -9.53 -9.09 -8.97
CA LEU A 80 -10.92 -9.53 -9.12
C LEU A 80 -11.61 -8.96 -10.36
N SER A 81 -11.11 -7.86 -10.92
CA SER A 81 -11.73 -7.24 -12.09
C SER A 81 -11.38 -7.98 -13.38
N PRO A 82 -12.36 -8.36 -14.20
CA PRO A 82 -12.11 -8.95 -15.51
C PRO A 82 -11.76 -7.89 -16.58
N SER A 83 -11.92 -6.61 -16.29
CA SER A 83 -11.77 -5.52 -17.25
C SER A 83 -10.33 -5.03 -17.32
N ALA A 84 -9.71 -5.16 -18.50
CA ALA A 84 -8.33 -4.73 -18.72
C ALA A 84 -8.13 -3.23 -18.43
N ASP A 85 -9.13 -2.39 -18.71
CA ASP A 85 -9.05 -0.96 -18.44
C ASP A 85 -9.06 -0.66 -16.94
N VAL A 86 -9.87 -1.37 -16.15
CA VAL A 86 -9.86 -1.28 -14.68
C VAL A 86 -8.51 -1.76 -14.14
N GLN A 87 -7.99 -2.87 -14.65
CA GLN A 87 -6.68 -3.40 -14.25
C GLN A 87 -5.57 -2.38 -14.52
N ASN A 88 -5.59 -1.70 -15.67
CA ASN A 88 -4.63 -0.65 -16.00
C ASN A 88 -4.71 0.55 -15.04
N GLU A 89 -5.92 0.99 -14.67
CA GLU A 89 -6.10 2.05 -13.66
C GLU A 89 -5.59 1.63 -12.27
N CYS A 90 -5.82 0.37 -11.86
CA CYS A 90 -5.26 -0.16 -10.62
C CYS A 90 -3.72 -0.16 -10.66
N LEU A 91 -3.12 -0.60 -11.77
CA LEU A 91 -1.66 -0.61 -11.93
C LEU A 91 -1.07 0.80 -11.91
N ALA A 92 -1.75 1.78 -12.51
CA ALA A 92 -1.38 3.19 -12.45
C ALA A 92 -1.46 3.72 -11.00
N PHE A 93 -2.54 3.42 -10.28
CA PHE A 93 -2.66 3.79 -8.87
C PHE A 93 -1.56 3.15 -8.00
N LEU A 94 -1.26 1.86 -8.17
CA LEU A 94 -0.23 1.16 -7.41
C LEU A 94 1.17 1.73 -7.69
N LYS A 95 1.41 2.18 -8.93
CA LYS A 95 2.62 2.95 -9.28
C LYS A 95 2.68 4.28 -8.54
N ASP A 96 1.61 5.06 -8.54
CA ASP A 96 1.59 6.33 -7.80
C ASP A 96 1.80 6.10 -6.29
N ALA A 97 1.19 5.05 -5.73
CA ALA A 97 1.33 4.69 -4.33
C ALA A 97 2.77 4.32 -3.97
N ARG A 98 3.47 3.56 -4.82
CA ARG A 98 4.88 3.18 -4.58
C ARG A 98 5.82 4.38 -4.71
N ASP A 99 5.56 5.28 -5.64
CA ASP A 99 6.34 6.52 -5.78
C ASP A 99 6.14 7.47 -4.59
N VAL A 100 4.93 7.50 -3.99
CA VAL A 100 4.67 8.21 -2.73
C VAL A 100 5.43 7.55 -1.58
N ALA A 101 5.29 6.23 -1.42
CA ALA A 101 5.93 5.48 -0.35
C ALA A 101 7.47 5.60 -0.43
N MET A 102 8.05 5.48 -1.62
CA MET A 102 9.49 5.61 -1.82
C MET A 102 10.02 6.98 -1.42
N ARG A 103 9.30 8.06 -1.74
CA ARG A 103 9.67 9.41 -1.28
C ARG A 103 9.65 9.51 0.23
N TRP A 104 8.62 8.97 0.88
CA TRP A 104 8.55 8.94 2.34
C TRP A 104 9.67 8.13 2.99
N ILE A 105 10.06 6.99 2.41
CA ILE A 105 11.20 6.19 2.87
C ILE A 105 12.48 7.04 2.87
N LEU A 106 12.75 7.73 1.76
CA LEU A 106 13.94 8.59 1.65
C LEU A 106 13.91 9.75 2.66
N ASP A 107 12.76 10.40 2.82
CA ASP A 107 12.59 11.50 3.78
C ASP A 107 12.78 11.01 5.24
N LEU A 108 12.18 9.87 5.59
CA LEU A 108 12.29 9.28 6.93
C LEU A 108 13.71 8.81 7.23
N ARG A 109 14.38 8.21 6.24
CA ARG A 109 15.78 7.81 6.35
C ARG A 109 16.68 9.02 6.59
N GLN A 110 16.49 10.11 5.85
CA GLN A 110 17.23 11.34 6.06
C GLN A 110 16.99 11.92 7.47
N LYS A 111 15.74 11.93 7.94
CA LYS A 111 15.39 12.36 9.29
C LYS A 111 16.07 11.51 10.37
N SER A 112 16.09 10.19 10.18
CA SER A 112 16.79 9.26 11.07
C SER A 112 18.29 9.59 11.12
N TYR A 113 18.96 9.82 9.99
CA TYR A 113 20.39 10.19 9.98
C TYR A 113 20.70 11.52 10.67
N THR A 114 19.80 12.51 10.59
CA THR A 114 20.00 13.84 11.17
C THR A 114 19.53 13.97 12.62
N ALA A 115 18.81 12.98 13.14
CA ALA A 115 18.28 13.03 14.51
C ALA A 115 19.42 13.00 15.53
N MET A 116 19.33 13.88 16.54
CA MET A 116 20.35 13.99 17.59
C MET A 116 20.12 12.98 18.72
N ASP A 117 18.85 12.69 19.02
CA ASP A 117 18.45 11.72 20.03
C ASP A 117 18.21 10.33 19.42
N ASP A 118 18.60 9.29 20.15
CA ASP A 118 18.48 7.90 19.70
C ASP A 118 17.02 7.41 19.67
N ALA A 119 16.12 7.99 20.48
CA ALA A 119 14.70 7.64 20.41
C ALA A 119 14.06 8.15 19.12
N ASP A 120 14.39 9.37 18.68
CA ASP A 120 13.95 9.91 17.39
C ASP A 120 14.53 9.13 16.21
N LYS A 121 15.84 8.80 16.24
CA LYS A 121 16.48 7.94 15.23
C LYS A 121 15.73 6.63 15.05
N THR A 122 15.45 5.96 16.17
CA THR A 122 14.74 4.68 16.20
C THR A 122 13.31 4.83 15.67
N THR A 123 12.60 5.89 16.08
CA THR A 123 11.23 6.15 15.63
C THR A 123 11.16 6.34 14.11
N PHE A 124 12.07 7.12 13.53
CA PHE A 124 12.11 7.31 12.08
C PHE A 124 12.55 6.04 11.34
N ALA A 125 13.47 5.24 11.89
CA ALA A 125 13.89 3.98 11.31
C ALA A 125 12.74 2.96 11.26
N VAL A 126 12.04 2.76 12.38
CA VAL A 126 10.85 1.90 12.46
C VAL A 126 9.77 2.37 11.48
N LYS A 127 9.54 3.69 11.41
CA LYS A 127 8.56 4.24 10.47
C LYS A 127 8.96 4.04 9.00
N SER A 128 10.25 4.18 8.68
CA SER A 128 10.78 3.92 7.34
C SER A 128 10.52 2.48 6.93
N ALA A 129 10.76 1.52 7.82
CA ALA A 129 10.48 0.10 7.58
C ALA A 129 8.99 -0.19 7.37
N GLU A 130 8.09 0.43 8.16
CA GLU A 130 6.65 0.33 7.95
C GLU A 130 6.24 0.82 6.55
N VAL A 131 6.77 1.97 6.12
CA VAL A 131 6.48 2.51 4.79
C VAL A 131 7.10 1.65 3.69
N ALA A 132 8.27 1.06 3.92
CA ALA A 132 8.91 0.14 3.01
C ALA A 132 8.07 -1.14 2.80
N LEU A 133 7.45 -1.68 3.85
CA LEU A 133 6.48 -2.78 3.71
C LEU A 133 5.29 -2.38 2.82
N ILE A 134 4.78 -1.16 2.98
CA ILE A 134 3.68 -0.64 2.15
C ILE A 134 4.14 -0.46 0.70
N CYS A 135 5.37 -0.01 0.47
CA CYS A 135 5.94 0.09 -0.87
C CYS A 135 6.04 -1.30 -1.52
N THR A 136 6.54 -2.30 -0.80
CA THR A 136 6.59 -3.70 -1.25
C THR A 136 5.22 -4.25 -1.58
N LEU A 137 4.19 -3.94 -0.78
CA LEU A 137 2.80 -4.36 -1.02
C LEU A 137 2.25 -3.88 -2.38
N THR A 138 2.78 -2.79 -2.95
CA THR A 138 2.35 -2.34 -4.30
C THR A 138 2.80 -3.28 -5.42
N PHE A 139 3.69 -4.22 -5.14
CA PHE A 139 4.16 -5.26 -6.05
C PHE A 139 3.48 -6.61 -5.78
N ASP A 140 2.67 -6.72 -4.73
CA ASP A 140 1.89 -7.91 -4.36
C ASP A 140 0.65 -8.02 -5.26
N VAL A 141 0.90 -8.39 -6.51
CA VAL A 141 -0.09 -8.56 -7.58
C VAL A 141 0.16 -9.88 -8.29
N ASP A 142 -0.82 -10.38 -9.04
CA ASP A 142 -0.70 -11.64 -9.77
C ASP A 142 0.48 -11.62 -10.77
N ASP A 143 1.14 -12.77 -10.94
CA ASP A 143 2.37 -12.94 -11.73
C ASP A 143 2.26 -12.41 -13.17
N GLN A 144 1.06 -12.44 -13.76
CA GLN A 144 0.78 -11.91 -15.08
C GLN A 144 1.15 -10.42 -15.24
N HIS A 145 1.15 -9.65 -14.15
CA HIS A 145 1.48 -8.22 -14.18
C HIS A 145 2.99 -7.95 -13.94
N HIS A 146 3.74 -8.89 -13.37
CA HIS A 146 5.13 -8.67 -12.96
C HIS A 146 6.05 -8.35 -14.14
N ALA A 147 5.89 -9.04 -15.27
CA ALA A 147 6.71 -8.79 -16.45
C ALA A 147 6.61 -7.32 -16.93
N SER A 148 5.39 -6.76 -16.92
CA SER A 148 5.15 -5.36 -17.29
C SER A 148 5.71 -4.40 -16.23
N ILE A 149 5.51 -4.70 -14.95
CA ILE A 149 5.99 -3.87 -13.84
C ILE A 149 7.53 -3.81 -13.83
N PHE A 150 8.20 -4.95 -13.93
CA PHE A 150 9.66 -5.05 -13.84
C PHE A 150 10.40 -4.78 -15.15
N ALA A 151 9.69 -4.54 -16.25
CA ALA A 151 10.29 -3.98 -17.47
C ALA A 151 10.95 -2.61 -17.22
N GLN A 152 10.49 -1.88 -16.19
CA GLN A 152 11.09 -0.63 -15.75
C GLN A 152 12.14 -0.92 -14.66
N ALA A 153 13.42 -0.68 -14.95
CA ALA A 153 14.51 -0.88 -13.99
C ALA A 153 14.31 -0.12 -12.66
N ASN A 154 13.64 1.03 -12.70
CA ASN A 154 13.30 1.79 -11.50
C ASN A 154 12.43 1.00 -10.52
N ASN A 155 11.46 0.20 -11.01
CA ASN A 155 10.59 -0.60 -10.17
C ASN A 155 11.37 -1.70 -9.43
N VAL A 156 12.36 -2.32 -10.09
CA VAL A 156 13.27 -3.28 -9.45
C VAL A 156 14.10 -2.58 -8.37
N SER A 157 14.63 -1.39 -8.67
CA SER A 157 15.40 -0.61 -7.69
C SER A 157 14.56 -0.24 -6.46
N ILE A 158 13.33 0.23 -6.65
CA ILE A 158 12.40 0.57 -5.56
C ILE A 158 12.12 -0.66 -4.69
N LEU A 159 11.85 -1.81 -5.31
CA LEU A 159 11.59 -3.05 -4.57
C LEU A 159 12.80 -3.46 -3.72
N VAL A 160 14.00 -3.50 -4.33
CA VAL A 160 15.24 -3.86 -3.61
C VAL A 160 15.52 -2.87 -2.47
N GLN A 161 15.38 -1.57 -2.70
CA GLN A 161 15.58 -0.56 -1.64
C GLN A 161 14.57 -0.73 -0.51
N SER A 162 13.31 -1.02 -0.84
CA SER A 162 12.27 -1.29 0.15
C SER A 162 12.62 -2.53 0.97
N SER A 163 13.06 -3.62 0.33
CA SER A 163 13.49 -4.84 1.04
C SER A 163 14.65 -4.59 2.00
N ILE A 164 15.66 -3.79 1.60
CA ILE A 164 16.77 -3.41 2.48
C ILE A 164 16.26 -2.62 3.70
N MET A 165 15.38 -1.64 3.50
CA MET A 165 14.83 -0.84 4.59
C MET A 165 14.00 -1.66 5.58
N VAL A 166 13.25 -2.65 5.08
CA VAL A 166 12.52 -3.61 5.95
C VAL A 166 13.52 -4.39 6.80
N GLN A 167 14.55 -4.95 6.19
CA GLN A 167 15.57 -5.74 6.89
C GLN A 167 16.33 -4.93 7.95
N GLU A 168 16.69 -3.68 7.64
CA GLU A 168 17.35 -2.77 8.58
C GLU A 168 16.42 -2.39 9.75
N GLY A 169 15.13 -2.21 9.47
CA GLY A 169 14.11 -1.94 10.49
C GLY A 169 13.90 -3.08 11.48
N GLU A 170 13.94 -4.33 11.01
CA GLU A 170 13.87 -5.51 11.88
C GLU A 170 15.04 -5.55 12.88
N GLN A 171 16.26 -5.27 12.42
CA GLN A 171 17.45 -5.24 13.29
C GLN A 171 17.36 -4.14 14.35
N ALA A 172 16.87 -2.95 13.96
CA ALA A 172 16.63 -1.85 14.90
C ALA A 172 15.56 -2.18 15.95
N HIS A 173 14.54 -2.97 15.58
CA HIS A 173 13.52 -3.46 16.51
C HIS A 173 14.07 -4.50 17.49
N SER A 174 14.89 -5.45 17.04
CA SER A 174 15.50 -6.48 17.90
C SER A 174 16.42 -5.88 18.97
N ASN A 175 17.25 -4.89 18.62
CA ASN A 175 18.15 -4.21 19.56
C ASN A 175 17.42 -3.38 20.63
N ARG A 176 16.11 -3.16 20.51
CA ARG A 176 15.29 -2.42 21.48
C ARG A 176 14.80 -3.28 22.65
N HIS A 177 14.91 -4.60 22.50
CA HIS A 177 14.45 -5.60 23.49
C HIS A 177 15.62 -6.28 24.23
N GLU A 178 16.86 -5.90 23.94
CA GLU A 178 18.07 -6.22 24.71
C GLU A 178 18.44 -5.07 25.65
#